data_AF-A0A0Q4DTW7-F1
#
_entry.id   AF-A0A0Q4DTW7-F1
#
_cell.length_a   1.000
_cell.length_b   1.000
_cell.length_c   1.000
_cell.angle_alpha   90.00
_cell.angle_beta   90.00
_cell.angle_gamma   90.00
#
_symmetry.space_group_name_H-M   'P 1'
#
loop_
_entity.id
_entity.type
_entity.pdbx_description
1 polymer ?
#
loop_
_entity_poly.entity_id
_entity_poly.type
_entity_poly.pdbx_seq_one_letter_code
_entity_poly.pdbx_strand_id
1 'polypeptide(L)'
;MMRPFFSHGRDPVESRPLGCPACLDLAMREAQPTFLVATSPDDFLYRCDYCQSWWTGNSRFNNPATAFEAQARFPEQQITSSPAVDDAQLSEAIVLFTGWGVTPEPIDDVTRAEARFPKEFPVLEPVLAAFVRGSASLVFHEVAPADDGLLGRVRACLGLIMPRLSDDALDALTWRWPFVVPQTSPF
;
A
#
# COMPACT_ATOMS: atom_id res chain seq x y z
N MET A 1 -35.69 29.77 10.23
CA MET A 1 -35.04 29.58 8.92
C MET A 1 -33.56 29.26 9.15
N MET A 2 -33.04 28.38 8.30
CA MET A 2 -31.79 27.61 8.43
C MET A 2 -30.49 28.44 8.55
N ARG A 3 -29.52 27.88 9.28
CA ARG A 3 -28.09 28.25 9.26
C ARG A 3 -27.48 27.94 7.88
N PRO A 4 -26.34 28.56 7.52
CA PRO A 4 -25.26 27.85 6.89
C PRO A 4 -24.14 27.62 7.91
N PHE A 5 -23.82 26.33 8.12
CA PHE A 5 -22.59 25.89 8.74
C PHE A 5 -21.45 26.13 7.74
N PHE A 6 -20.48 26.97 8.08
CA PHE A 6 -19.18 26.92 7.43
C PHE A 6 -18.31 25.92 8.19
N SER A 7 -18.25 24.70 7.66
CA SER A 7 -17.23 23.73 8.05
C SER A 7 -15.91 24.15 7.39
N HIS A 8 -15.11 24.94 8.08
CA HIS A 8 -13.68 25.05 7.82
C HIS A 8 -12.96 24.47 9.02
N GLY A 9 -12.57 23.21 8.86
CA GLY A 9 -11.88 22.40 9.85
C GLY A 9 -11.41 21.13 9.17
N ARG A 10 -10.54 21.26 8.16
CA ARG A 10 -9.65 20.18 7.77
C ARG A 10 -8.48 20.27 8.75
N ASP A 11 -8.70 19.78 9.97
CA ASP A 11 -7.61 19.51 10.89
C ASP A 11 -6.68 18.45 10.26
N PRO A 12 -5.38 18.46 10.62
CA PRO A 12 -4.34 17.77 9.89
C PRO A 12 -4.62 16.27 9.88
N VAL A 13 -4.17 15.58 8.83
CA VAL A 13 -4.03 14.12 8.87
C VAL A 13 -3.04 13.81 10.00
N GLU A 14 -3.54 13.60 11.22
CA GLU A 14 -2.78 13.02 12.31
C GLU A 14 -2.45 11.58 11.90
N SER A 15 -1.16 11.40 11.62
CA SER A 15 -0.42 10.14 11.51
C SER A 15 -1.08 9.02 12.32
N ARG A 16 -1.47 7.90 11.67
CA ARG A 16 -1.77 6.70 12.45
C ARG A 16 -0.48 6.24 13.12
N PRO A 17 -0.42 6.18 14.46
CA PRO A 17 0.83 5.90 15.14
C PRO A 17 1.36 4.48 14.88
N LEU A 18 0.50 3.53 14.47
CA LEU A 18 0.83 2.12 14.28
C LEU A 18 -0.15 1.44 13.30
N GLY A 19 0.32 0.94 12.15
CA GLY A 19 -0.46 0.15 11.18
C GLY A 19 -1.51 0.95 10.36
N CYS A 20 -1.50 0.80 9.02
CA CYS A 20 -2.55 1.39 8.18
C CYS A 20 -3.84 0.52 8.20
N PRO A 21 -5.03 1.10 7.91
CA PRO A 21 -6.27 0.33 7.87
C PRO A 21 -6.21 -0.85 6.89
N ALA A 22 -5.42 -0.74 5.81
CA ALA A 22 -5.18 -1.85 4.90
C ALA A 22 -4.37 -2.98 5.53
N CYS A 23 -3.30 -2.72 6.28
CA CYS A 23 -2.56 -3.80 6.95
C CYS A 23 -3.40 -4.42 8.08
N LEU A 24 -4.34 -3.68 8.68
CA LEU A 24 -5.30 -4.24 9.64
C LEU A 24 -6.36 -5.14 8.95
N ASP A 25 -6.90 -4.71 7.81
CA ASP A 25 -7.95 -5.46 7.09
C ASP A 25 -7.37 -6.62 6.25
N LEU A 26 -6.21 -6.44 5.61
CA LEU A 26 -5.51 -7.47 4.86
C LEU A 26 -4.89 -8.53 5.76
N ALA A 27 -4.38 -8.18 6.95
CA ALA A 27 -3.86 -9.21 7.85
C ALA A 27 -4.93 -10.19 8.36
N MET A 28 -6.20 -9.81 8.25
CA MET A 28 -7.34 -10.68 8.53
C MET A 28 -7.75 -11.53 7.32
N ARG A 29 -7.26 -11.23 6.10
CA ARG A 29 -7.72 -11.82 4.82
C ARG A 29 -6.63 -12.57 4.06
N GLU A 30 -5.37 -12.13 4.14
CA GLU A 30 -4.20 -12.71 3.51
C GLU A 30 -3.01 -12.77 4.48
N ALA A 31 -2.01 -13.61 4.17
CA ALA A 31 -0.81 -13.85 4.98
C ALA A 31 0.21 -12.68 4.98
N GLN A 32 -0.29 -11.45 5.03
CA GLN A 32 0.49 -10.27 5.42
C GLN A 32 0.13 -9.88 6.85
N PRO A 33 0.99 -9.17 7.60
CA PRO A 33 2.39 -8.86 7.32
C PRO A 33 3.27 -10.10 7.14
N THR A 34 4.32 -9.97 6.31
CA THR A 34 5.25 -11.04 5.98
C THR A 34 6.01 -11.49 7.23
N PHE A 35 6.00 -12.80 7.50
CA PHE A 35 6.75 -13.39 8.61
C PHE A 35 8.25 -13.29 8.38
N LEU A 36 8.99 -12.87 9.40
CA LEU A 36 10.44 -12.75 9.35
C LEU A 36 11.13 -13.75 10.26
N VAL A 37 10.79 -13.74 11.55
CA VAL A 37 11.44 -14.60 12.54
C VAL A 37 10.54 -14.89 13.73
N ALA A 38 10.75 -16.04 14.36
CA ALA A 38 10.19 -16.40 15.66
C ALA A 38 11.33 -16.70 16.63
N THR A 39 11.30 -16.07 17.81
CA THR A 39 12.28 -16.33 18.88
C THR A 39 11.68 -17.14 20.03
N SER A 40 10.36 -17.24 20.09
CA SER A 40 9.61 -18.08 21.03
C SER A 40 8.22 -18.42 20.45
N PRO A 41 7.46 -19.35 21.07
CA PRO A 41 6.08 -19.65 20.68
C PRO A 41 5.11 -18.47 20.75
N ASP A 42 5.51 -17.34 21.35
CA ASP A 42 4.70 -16.13 21.44
C ASP A 42 5.37 -14.87 20.82
N ASP A 43 6.63 -14.99 20.40
CA ASP A 43 7.44 -13.91 19.86
C ASP A 43 7.73 -14.13 18.38
N PHE A 44 6.84 -13.60 17.54
CA PHE A 44 7.04 -13.54 16.10
C PHE A 44 7.15 -12.09 15.67
N LEU A 45 7.99 -11.86 14.68
CA LEU A 45 8.21 -10.59 14.03
C LEU A 45 7.69 -10.66 12.60
N TYR A 46 6.91 -9.66 12.22
CA TYR A 46 6.42 -9.49 10.87
C TYR A 46 6.62 -8.06 10.37
N ARG A 47 6.63 -7.90 9.05
CA ARG A 47 6.68 -6.59 8.38
C ARG A 47 5.63 -6.50 7.30
N CYS A 48 4.78 -5.47 7.33
CA CYS A 48 3.81 -5.25 6.26
C CYS A 48 4.54 -4.64 5.06
N ASP A 49 4.46 -5.25 3.88
CA ASP A 49 5.18 -4.72 2.72
C ASP A 49 4.54 -3.41 2.20
N TYR A 50 3.26 -3.15 2.52
CA TYR A 50 2.55 -1.92 2.11
C TYR A 50 2.94 -0.69 2.91
N CYS A 51 2.53 -0.61 4.18
CA CYS A 51 2.84 0.55 5.01
C CYS A 51 4.14 0.40 5.77
N GLN A 52 4.90 -0.68 5.52
CA GLN A 52 6.23 -0.92 6.09
C GLN A 52 6.21 -0.86 7.64
N SER A 53 5.05 -1.09 8.24
CA SER A 53 4.83 -1.16 9.68
C SER A 53 5.28 -2.52 10.22
N TRP A 54 5.90 -2.50 11.39
CA TRP A 54 6.28 -3.70 12.12
C TRP A 54 5.10 -4.25 12.90
N TRP A 55 5.06 -5.57 13.06
CA TRP A 55 4.05 -6.25 13.86
C TRP A 55 4.71 -7.33 14.69
N THR A 56 4.22 -7.51 15.92
CA THR A 56 4.74 -8.54 16.83
C THR A 56 3.61 -9.39 17.40
N GLY A 57 3.89 -10.63 17.76
CA GLY A 57 2.94 -11.50 18.47
C GLY A 57 2.60 -12.79 17.75
N ASN A 58 1.68 -13.59 18.30
CA ASN A 58 1.74 -15.04 18.13
C ASN A 58 0.90 -15.70 17.03
N SER A 59 0.07 -14.96 16.28
CA SER A 59 -0.62 -15.46 15.05
C SER A 59 -1.75 -14.57 14.53
N ARG A 60 -2.13 -13.49 15.23
CA ARG A 60 -3.32 -12.70 14.84
C ARG A 60 -3.05 -11.29 14.35
N PHE A 61 -1.79 -10.95 14.06
CA PHE A 61 -1.43 -9.66 13.45
C PHE A 61 -2.19 -8.45 14.03
N ASN A 62 -2.38 -8.39 15.34
CA ASN A 62 -3.22 -7.37 15.99
C ASN A 62 -2.40 -6.29 16.71
N ASN A 63 -1.08 -6.48 16.77
CA ASN A 63 -0.18 -5.59 17.51
C ASN A 63 0.84 -4.97 16.56
N PRO A 64 0.45 -3.93 15.81
CA PRO A 64 1.43 -3.13 15.11
C PRO A 64 2.35 -2.52 16.16
N ALA A 65 3.64 -2.46 15.87
CA ALA A 65 4.69 -2.01 16.77
C ALA A 65 5.53 -0.94 16.07
N THR A 66 6.07 -0.03 16.87
CA THR A 66 7.11 0.88 16.39
C THR A 66 8.37 0.09 16.09
N ALA A 67 9.26 0.64 15.25
CA ALA A 67 10.58 0.04 15.05
C ALA A 67 11.37 -0.06 16.35
N PHE A 68 11.18 0.90 17.28
CA PHE A 68 11.80 0.85 18.60
C PHE A 68 11.32 -0.34 19.44
N GLU A 69 9.99 -0.54 19.54
CA GLU A 69 9.41 -1.67 20.28
C GLU A 69 9.79 -3.01 19.66
N ALA A 70 9.76 -3.09 18.32
CA ALA A 70 10.17 -4.29 17.61
C ALA A 70 11.67 -4.57 17.84
N GLN A 71 12.55 -3.56 17.73
CA GLN A 71 13.99 -3.70 17.98
C GLN A 71 14.30 -4.11 19.42
N ALA A 72 13.57 -3.56 20.40
CA ALA A 72 13.72 -3.92 21.80
C ALA A 72 13.34 -5.39 22.06
N ARG A 73 12.34 -5.91 21.36
CA ARG A 73 11.87 -7.30 21.48
C ARG A 73 12.70 -8.30 20.66
N PHE A 74 13.29 -7.85 19.56
CA PHE A 74 14.10 -8.67 18.65
C PHE A 74 15.46 -7.99 18.40
N PRO A 75 16.35 -7.92 19.40
CA PRO A 75 17.61 -7.16 19.34
C PRO A 75 18.61 -7.68 18.30
N GLU A 76 18.54 -8.97 17.95
CA GLU A 76 19.42 -9.57 16.95
C GLU A 76 18.98 -9.27 15.50
N GLN A 77 17.79 -8.71 15.32
CA GLN A 77 17.25 -8.37 14.01
C GLN A 77 17.61 -6.93 13.63
N GLN A 78 17.89 -6.70 12.35
CA GLN A 78 18.06 -5.35 11.81
C GLN A 78 16.68 -4.73 11.59
N ILE A 79 16.13 -4.14 12.64
CA ILE A 79 14.82 -3.50 12.59
C ILE A 79 15.04 -2.04 12.27
N THR A 80 14.88 -1.73 10.98
CA THR A 80 14.91 -0.37 10.51
C THR A 80 13.57 0.30 10.77
N SER A 81 13.59 1.58 11.13
CA SER A 81 12.40 2.40 10.94
C SER A 81 11.94 2.26 9.49
N SER A 82 10.63 2.14 9.29
CA SER A 82 10.01 2.34 7.97
C SER A 82 10.75 3.47 7.27
N PRO A 83 11.33 3.28 6.07
CA PRO A 83 11.87 4.42 5.37
C PRO A 83 10.72 5.41 5.21
N ALA A 84 10.94 6.64 5.67
CA ALA A 84 10.00 7.73 5.44
C ALA A 84 10.07 8.07 3.96
N VAL A 85 9.47 7.22 3.12
CA VAL A 85 9.21 7.54 1.73
C VAL A 85 8.12 8.58 1.74
N ASP A 86 8.42 9.71 1.14
CA ASP A 86 7.47 10.80 0.98
C ASP A 86 6.30 10.36 0.09
N ASP A 87 5.08 10.69 0.52
CA ASP A 87 3.84 10.25 -0.15
C ASP A 87 3.72 10.81 -1.57
N ALA A 88 4.23 12.02 -1.79
CA ALA A 88 4.23 12.64 -3.11
C ALA A 88 5.27 11.97 -4.02
N GLN A 89 6.46 11.67 -3.50
CA GLN A 89 7.48 10.90 -4.25
C GLN A 89 6.98 9.51 -4.64
N LEU A 90 6.35 8.79 -3.72
CA LEU A 90 5.77 7.47 -4.01
C LEU A 90 4.67 7.56 -5.08
N SER A 91 3.78 8.54 -4.94
CA SER A 91 2.70 8.78 -5.90
C SER A 91 3.23 9.08 -7.30
N GLU A 92 4.20 9.99 -7.41
CA GLU A 92 4.84 10.35 -8.68
C GLU A 92 5.58 9.15 -9.27
N ALA A 93 6.27 8.36 -8.46
CA ALA A 93 6.97 7.16 -8.90
C ALA A 93 6.02 6.09 -9.46
N ILE A 94 4.84 5.91 -8.86
CA ILE A 94 3.79 5.03 -9.40
C ILE A 94 3.36 5.53 -10.78
N VAL A 95 3.02 6.82 -10.92
CA VAL A 95 2.60 7.38 -12.23
C VAL A 95 3.68 7.16 -13.30
N LEU A 96 4.95 7.42 -12.97
CA LEU A 96 6.06 7.23 -13.89
C LEU A 96 6.28 5.75 -14.24
N PHE A 97 6.31 4.88 -13.24
CA PHE A 97 6.50 3.44 -13.40
C PHE A 97 5.42 2.84 -14.31
N THR A 98 4.16 3.20 -14.05
CA THR A 98 3.02 2.65 -14.80
C THR A 98 2.91 3.17 -16.24
N GLY A 99 3.55 4.29 -16.56
CA GLY A 99 3.40 4.99 -17.84
C GLY A 99 2.11 5.80 -17.98
N TRP A 100 1.38 5.99 -16.88
CA TRP A 100 0.09 6.69 -16.87
C TRP A 100 0.17 8.08 -17.50
N GLY A 101 -0.77 8.38 -18.41
CA GLY A 101 -0.83 9.65 -19.14
C GLY A 101 0.24 9.83 -20.23
N VAL A 102 1.16 8.87 -20.41
CA VAL A 102 2.24 8.96 -21.41
C VAL A 102 2.20 7.81 -22.41
N THR A 103 1.86 6.60 -21.98
CA THR A 103 1.78 5.42 -22.86
C THR A 103 0.34 5.00 -23.10
N PRO A 104 0.05 4.38 -24.27
CA PRO A 104 -1.31 3.92 -24.59
C PRO A 104 -1.76 2.73 -23.73
N GLU A 105 -0.80 1.95 -23.22
CA GLU A 105 -1.02 0.80 -22.35
C GLU A 105 -0.09 0.90 -21.14
N PRO A 106 -0.45 0.28 -20.01
CA PRO A 106 0.41 0.29 -18.84
C PRO A 106 1.69 -0.49 -19.05
N ILE A 107 2.78 0.01 -18.49
CA ILE A 107 4.12 -0.57 -18.57
C ILE A 107 4.78 -0.65 -17.20
N ASP A 108 5.90 -1.36 -17.11
CA ASP A 108 6.73 -1.45 -15.90
C ASP A 108 8.05 -0.69 -16.11
N ASP A 109 7.98 0.64 -16.19
CA ASP A 109 9.13 1.51 -16.48
C ASP A 109 9.90 1.89 -15.20
N VAL A 110 10.60 0.90 -14.65
CA VAL A 110 11.51 1.08 -13.50
C VAL A 110 12.54 2.15 -13.79
N THR A 111 13.10 2.17 -15.01
CA THR A 111 14.16 3.10 -15.42
C THR A 111 13.70 4.55 -15.36
N ARG A 112 12.45 4.85 -15.74
CA ARG A 112 11.90 6.21 -15.64
C ARG A 112 11.71 6.66 -14.20
N ALA A 113 11.24 5.78 -13.31
CA ALA A 113 11.13 6.09 -11.89
C ALA A 113 12.52 6.29 -11.25
N GLU A 114 13.49 5.43 -11.57
CA GLU A 114 14.88 5.53 -11.10
C GLU A 114 15.56 6.82 -11.59
N ALA A 115 15.41 7.16 -12.87
CA ALA A 115 15.97 8.39 -13.45
C ALA A 115 15.40 9.65 -12.78
N ARG A 116 14.15 9.61 -12.33
CA ARG A 116 13.50 10.73 -11.64
C ARG A 116 13.97 10.90 -10.18
N PHE A 117 14.24 9.78 -9.50
CA PHE A 117 14.56 9.73 -8.07
C PHE A 117 15.89 9.01 -7.79
N PRO A 118 17.02 9.36 -8.43
CA PRO A 118 18.21 8.52 -8.45
C PRO A 118 18.85 8.28 -7.07
N LYS A 119 18.61 9.18 -6.10
CA LYS A 119 19.15 9.03 -4.73
C LYS A 119 18.21 8.25 -3.82
N GLU A 120 16.92 8.48 -3.98
CA GLU A 120 15.86 7.90 -3.16
C GLU A 120 15.41 6.53 -3.67
N PHE A 121 15.67 6.22 -4.95
CA PHE A 121 15.20 5.00 -5.61
C PHE A 121 15.56 3.70 -4.89
N PRO A 122 16.78 3.50 -4.36
CA PRO A 122 17.10 2.26 -3.63
C PRO A 122 16.19 1.99 -2.41
N VAL A 123 15.61 3.05 -1.84
CA VAL A 123 14.69 2.98 -0.70
C VAL A 123 13.23 2.95 -1.18
N LEU A 124 12.93 3.66 -2.26
CA LEU A 124 11.62 3.79 -2.86
C LEU A 124 11.19 2.56 -3.66
N GLU A 125 12.11 1.89 -4.36
CA GLU A 125 11.87 0.72 -5.21
C GLU A 125 11.11 -0.41 -4.49
N PRO A 126 11.52 -0.88 -3.30
CA PRO A 126 10.77 -1.94 -2.61
C PRO A 126 9.37 -1.49 -2.18
N VAL A 127 9.18 -0.20 -1.87
CA VAL A 127 7.88 0.36 -1.51
C VAL A 127 6.98 0.47 -2.75
N LEU A 128 7.50 1.00 -3.85
CA LEU A 128 6.81 1.05 -5.14
C LEU A 128 6.36 -0.35 -5.57
N ALA A 129 7.27 -1.34 -5.54
CA ALA A 129 6.97 -2.71 -5.90
C ALA A 129 5.88 -3.33 -5.01
N ALA A 130 5.86 -3.00 -3.71
CA ALA A 130 4.80 -3.45 -2.81
C ALA A 130 3.44 -2.83 -3.18
N PHE A 131 3.37 -1.51 -3.37
CA PHE A 131 2.11 -0.85 -3.76
C PHE A 131 1.56 -1.38 -5.08
N VAL A 132 2.42 -1.57 -6.10
CA VAL A 132 2.02 -2.17 -7.37
C VAL A 132 1.49 -3.59 -7.16
N ARG A 133 2.19 -4.43 -6.39
CA ARG A 133 1.76 -5.80 -6.11
C ARG A 133 0.42 -5.87 -5.40
N GLY A 134 0.16 -4.99 -4.43
CA GLY A 134 -1.14 -4.99 -3.75
C GLY A 134 -2.28 -4.44 -4.55
N SER A 135 -1.99 -3.57 -5.50
CA SER A 135 -3.03 -3.15 -6.44
C SER A 135 -3.49 -4.33 -7.31
N ALA A 136 -2.55 -5.23 -7.64
CA ALA A 136 -2.81 -6.43 -8.42
C ALA A 136 -3.37 -7.60 -7.59
N SER A 137 -3.31 -7.55 -6.25
CA SER A 137 -3.86 -8.61 -5.40
C SER A 137 -5.37 -8.49 -5.16
N LEU A 138 -5.98 -7.35 -5.52
CA LEU A 138 -7.43 -7.16 -5.46
C LEU A 138 -8.14 -8.24 -6.28
N VAL A 139 -9.02 -9.00 -5.63
CA VAL A 139 -9.68 -10.13 -6.29
C VAL A 139 -10.97 -9.66 -6.97
N PHE A 140 -11.24 -10.15 -8.17
CA PHE A 140 -12.40 -9.75 -8.99
C PHE A 140 -13.75 -9.76 -8.24
N HIS A 141 -13.97 -10.74 -7.36
CA HIS A 141 -15.21 -10.83 -6.58
C HIS A 141 -15.33 -9.74 -5.49
N GLU A 142 -14.22 -9.15 -5.03
CA GLU A 142 -14.23 -8.01 -4.10
C GLU A 142 -14.72 -6.72 -4.78
N VAL A 143 -14.59 -6.65 -6.11
CA VAL A 143 -15.01 -5.51 -6.94
C VAL A 143 -16.17 -5.88 -7.88
N ALA A 144 -16.85 -7.00 -7.60
CA ALA A 144 -18.07 -7.55 -8.23
C ALA A 144 -17.93 -8.03 -9.70
N PRO A 145 -18.67 -9.10 -10.08
CA PRO A 145 -18.60 -9.67 -11.41
C PRO A 145 -19.37 -8.84 -12.44
N ALA A 146 -18.68 -8.49 -13.53
CA ALA A 146 -19.22 -8.06 -14.83
C ALA A 146 -20.19 -6.85 -14.82
N ASP A 147 -19.67 -5.62 -14.84
CA ASP A 147 -20.38 -4.43 -15.38
C ASP A 147 -19.43 -3.21 -15.53
N ASP A 148 -19.83 -2.19 -16.31
CA ASP A 148 -19.10 -0.95 -16.68
C ASP A 148 -18.51 -0.15 -15.50
N GLY A 149 -18.93 -0.43 -14.27
CA GLY A 149 -18.46 0.22 -13.04
C GLY A 149 -17.22 -0.41 -12.39
N LEU A 150 -16.60 -1.42 -13.00
CA LEU A 150 -15.49 -2.19 -12.40
C LEU A 150 -14.29 -1.31 -12.02
N LEU A 151 -13.78 -0.51 -12.95
CA LEU A 151 -12.64 0.39 -12.70
C LEU A 151 -12.94 1.40 -11.60
N GLY A 152 -14.17 1.94 -11.56
CA GLY A 152 -14.59 2.86 -10.49
C GLY A 152 -14.57 2.21 -9.10
N ARG A 153 -14.95 0.93 -9.00
CA ARG A 153 -14.91 0.16 -7.74
C ARG A 153 -13.49 -0.24 -7.35
N VAL A 154 -12.67 -0.65 -8.31
CA VAL A 154 -11.22 -0.88 -8.10
C VAL A 154 -10.59 0.39 -7.54
N ARG A 155 -10.83 1.55 -8.19
CA ARG A 155 -10.33 2.84 -7.71
C ARG A 155 -10.80 3.17 -6.30
N ALA A 156 -12.07 2.96 -5.99
CA ALA A 156 -12.62 3.19 -4.67
C ALA A 156 -11.96 2.27 -3.62
N CYS A 157 -11.77 0.98 -3.96
CA CYS A 157 -11.11 0.01 -3.10
C CYS A 157 -9.64 0.41 -2.85
N LEU A 158 -8.89 0.72 -3.91
CA LEU A 158 -7.52 1.23 -3.83
C LEU A 158 -7.44 2.49 -2.97
N GLY A 159 -8.37 3.44 -3.09
CA GLY A 159 -8.40 4.64 -2.24
C GLY A 159 -8.60 4.33 -0.75
N LEU A 160 -9.32 3.27 -0.41
CA LEU A 160 -9.48 2.81 0.97
C LEU A 160 -8.21 2.13 1.51
N ILE A 161 -7.55 1.32 0.68
CA ILE A 161 -6.39 0.52 1.12
C ILE A 161 -5.04 1.24 0.94
N MET A 162 -4.96 2.23 0.05
CA MET A 162 -3.78 3.04 -0.24
C MET A 162 -4.08 4.54 -0.04
N PRO A 163 -4.53 4.98 1.15
CA PRO A 163 -4.96 6.36 1.39
C PRO A 163 -3.83 7.40 1.32
N ARG A 164 -2.58 6.95 1.21
CA ARG A 164 -1.37 7.79 1.06
C ARG A 164 -1.14 8.23 -0.38
N LEU A 165 -1.81 7.60 -1.34
CA LEU A 165 -1.61 7.90 -2.75
C LEU A 165 -2.45 9.10 -3.19
N SER A 166 -1.86 9.90 -4.07
CA SER A 166 -2.60 10.90 -4.83
C SER A 166 -3.65 10.26 -5.74
N ASP A 167 -4.62 11.07 -6.19
CA ASP A 167 -5.63 10.63 -7.15
C ASP A 167 -5.01 10.09 -8.44
N ASP A 168 -3.98 10.76 -8.99
CA ASP A 168 -3.30 10.31 -10.20
C ASP A 168 -2.62 8.95 -10.04
N ALA A 169 -2.04 8.68 -8.86
CA ALA A 169 -1.44 7.39 -8.56
C ALA A 169 -2.50 6.29 -8.38
N LEU A 170 -3.66 6.60 -7.80
CA LEU A 170 -4.78 5.67 -7.73
C LEU A 170 -5.36 5.37 -9.10
N ASP A 171 -5.47 6.38 -9.97
CA ASP A 171 -5.93 6.23 -11.35
C ASP A 171 -4.95 5.42 -12.18
N ALA A 172 -3.64 5.65 -12.02
CA ALA A 172 -2.58 4.87 -12.63
C ALA A 172 -2.64 3.38 -12.27
N LEU A 173 -2.84 3.06 -10.99
CA LEU A 173 -2.99 1.67 -10.53
C LEU A 173 -4.31 1.04 -10.97
N THR A 174 -5.39 1.82 -10.99
CA THR A 174 -6.70 1.37 -11.48
C THR A 174 -6.64 1.03 -12.97
N TRP A 175 -5.98 1.88 -13.77
CA TRP A 175 -5.81 1.68 -15.21
C TRP A 175 -5.03 0.41 -15.54
N ARG A 176 -4.10 0.00 -14.68
CA ARG A 176 -3.36 -1.26 -14.81
C ARG A 176 -4.21 -2.50 -14.59
N TRP A 177 -5.28 -2.39 -13.82
CA TRP A 177 -6.02 -3.53 -13.30
C TRP A 177 -6.53 -4.52 -14.37
N PRO A 178 -7.08 -4.08 -15.52
CA PRO A 178 -7.48 -4.99 -16.61
C PRO A 178 -6.33 -5.81 -17.20
N PHE A 179 -5.09 -5.34 -17.13
CA PHE A 179 -3.94 -6.00 -17.72
C PHE A 179 -3.28 -7.01 -16.77
N VAL A 180 -3.52 -6.85 -15.46
CA VAL A 180 -3.02 -7.79 -14.44
C VAL A 180 -4.02 -8.90 -14.14
N VAL A 181 -5.32 -8.66 -14.32
CA VAL A 181 -6.36 -9.70 -14.21
C VAL A 181 -6.53 -10.40 -15.56
N PRO A 182 -6.46 -11.74 -15.64
CA PRO A 182 -6.71 -12.45 -16.89
C PRO A 182 -8.08 -12.09 -17.48
N GLN A 183 -8.08 -11.54 -18.70
CA GLN A 183 -9.29 -11.15 -19.46
C GLN A 183 -10.26 -12.32 -19.70
N THR A 184 -9.82 -13.55 -19.44
CA THR A 184 -10.59 -14.79 -19.62
C THR A 184 -11.19 -15.33 -18.33
N SER A 185 -11.26 -14.55 -17.24
CA SER A 185 -11.89 -14.99 -16.00
C SER A 185 -13.33 -15.44 -16.28
N PRO A 186 -13.65 -16.75 -16.22
CA PRO A 186 -14.88 -17.31 -16.76
C PRO A 186 -16.04 -17.27 -15.75
N PHE A 187 -16.04 -16.28 -14.85
CA PHE A 187 -17.01 -16.14 -13.77
C PHE A 187 -17.81 -14.86 -13.92
#